data_AF-A0A7W1F1E1-F1
#
_entry.id   AF-A0A7W1F1E1-F1
#
_cell.length_a   1.000
_cell.length_b   1.000
_cell.length_c   1.000
_cell.angle_alpha   90.00
_cell.angle_beta   90.00
_cell.angle_gamma   90.00
#
_symmetry.space_group_name_H-M   'P 1'
#
loop_
_entity.id
_entity.type
_entity.pdbx_description
1 polymer ?
#
loop_
_entity_poly.entity_id
_entity_poly.type
_entity_poly.pdbx_seq_one_letter_code
_entity_poly.pdbx_strand_id
1 'polypeptide(L)'
;MNNAGVCSVAAYEDQFSRRVARPLPDAQAEHLLGDSALRERCERAGVDLGQMVAALRLPAAQRLEAVDSATQEMRLFRFIDLLAARGIRYVLIGGLAGRIYGSSCVTGDFDICHARDAANLAGLAALLADINAEFRRLPRYVPPALHAATFATETDFVFCTPLGKFDLIGEFTGVGCYASAIEDAITIDVLGHPIRVLSLPKLISAKRSTGRPKDRVVADELTAIARVVASLPVEAEC
;
A
#
# COMPACT_ATOMS: atom_id res chain seq x y z
N MET A 1 33.08 -4.02 -23.90
CA MET A 1 31.77 -4.22 -24.55
C MET A 1 30.87 -5.00 -23.60
N ASN A 2 29.57 -4.72 -23.67
CA ASN A 2 28.46 -5.24 -22.84
C ASN A 2 28.09 -4.37 -21.63
N ASN A 3 27.62 -3.17 -21.94
CA ASN A 3 26.70 -2.40 -21.11
C ASN A 3 25.29 -2.98 -21.36
N ALA A 4 24.89 -3.98 -20.58
CA ALA A 4 23.52 -4.51 -20.63
C ALA A 4 22.60 -3.44 -20.03
N GLY A 5 21.81 -2.83 -20.91
CA GLY A 5 20.92 -1.72 -20.58
C GLY A 5 20.01 -2.05 -19.41
N VAL A 6 20.19 -1.31 -18.32
CA VAL A 6 19.12 -1.05 -17.37
C VAL A 6 18.05 -0.32 -18.17
N CYS A 7 16.99 -1.03 -18.56
CA CYS A 7 15.79 -0.41 -19.08
C CYS A 7 15.17 0.38 -17.91
N SER A 8 15.67 1.60 -17.69
CA SER A 8 15.08 2.59 -16.83
C SER A 8 13.79 3.04 -17.50
N VAL A 9 12.72 2.25 -17.34
CA VAL A 9 11.37 2.79 -17.44
C VAL A 9 11.31 3.85 -16.35
N ALA A 10 11.45 5.12 -16.74
CA ALA A 10 11.10 6.22 -15.85
C ALA A 10 9.64 5.98 -15.47
N ALA A 11 9.41 5.46 -14.26
CA ALA A 11 8.07 5.17 -13.78
C ALA A 11 7.29 6.47 -13.80
N TYR A 12 6.29 6.55 -14.68
CA TYR A 12 5.43 7.71 -14.76
C TYR A 12 4.50 7.65 -13.56
N GLU A 13 4.83 8.35 -12.47
CA GLU A 13 3.99 8.29 -11.28
C GLU A 13 2.65 8.98 -11.54
N ASP A 14 1.56 8.35 -11.08
CA ASP A 14 0.23 8.94 -11.18
C ASP A 14 0.15 10.23 -10.35
N GLN A 15 0.04 11.37 -11.04
CA GLN A 15 0.05 12.69 -10.40
C GLN A 15 -1.16 12.89 -9.48
N PHE A 16 -2.29 12.27 -9.83
CA PHE A 16 -3.49 12.36 -8.99
C PHE A 16 -3.29 11.61 -7.66
N SER A 17 -2.75 10.39 -7.71
CA SER A 17 -2.37 9.62 -6.52
C SER A 17 -1.36 10.38 -5.66
N ARG A 18 -0.34 11.01 -6.27
CA ARG A 18 0.62 11.86 -5.54
C ARG A 18 -0.08 13.00 -4.81
N ARG A 19 -1.02 13.67 -5.46
CA ARG A 19 -1.81 14.75 -4.86
C ARG A 19 -2.62 14.27 -3.66
N VAL A 20 -3.26 13.11 -3.74
CA VAL A 20 -4.03 12.53 -2.62
C VAL A 20 -3.12 12.11 -1.44
N ALA A 21 -1.90 11.67 -1.74
CA ALA A 21 -0.92 11.29 -0.71
C ALA A 21 -0.28 12.51 -0.02
N ARG A 22 -0.31 13.70 -0.62
CA ARG A 22 0.16 14.94 0.03
C ARG A 22 -0.78 15.33 1.20
N PRO A 23 -0.25 15.94 2.27
CA PRO A 23 -1.08 16.55 3.31
C PRO A 23 -2.04 17.59 2.72
N LEU A 24 -3.27 17.58 3.18
CA LEU A 24 -4.27 18.58 2.87
C LEU A 24 -3.98 19.88 3.65
N PRO A 25 -3.82 21.05 2.99
CA PRO A 25 -3.65 22.33 3.68
C PRO A 25 -4.84 22.67 4.58
N ASP A 26 -4.58 23.38 5.69
CA ASP A 26 -5.61 23.70 6.68
C ASP A 26 -6.81 24.46 6.10
N ALA A 27 -6.57 25.44 5.22
CA ALA A 27 -7.65 26.18 4.55
C ALA A 27 -8.56 25.27 3.70
N GLN A 28 -7.98 24.28 3.03
CA GLN A 28 -8.75 23.30 2.25
C GLN A 28 -9.50 22.34 3.18
N ALA A 29 -8.89 21.92 4.29
CA ALA A 29 -9.53 21.08 5.30
C ALA A 29 -10.75 21.77 5.94
N GLU A 30 -10.60 23.04 6.34
CA GLU A 30 -11.70 23.85 6.88
C GLU A 30 -12.82 24.05 5.87
N HIS A 31 -12.48 24.29 4.60
CA HIS A 31 -13.46 24.40 3.52
C HIS A 31 -14.27 23.11 3.37
N LEU A 32 -13.63 21.94 3.34
CA LEU A 32 -14.32 20.64 3.25
C LEU A 32 -15.23 20.40 4.47
N LEU A 33 -14.76 20.72 5.67
CA LEU A 33 -15.55 20.56 6.90
C LEU A 33 -16.74 21.53 6.97
N GLY A 34 -16.66 22.67 6.28
CA GLY A 34 -17.74 23.65 6.15
C GLY A 34 -18.79 23.31 5.10
N ASP A 35 -18.51 22.41 4.15
CA ASP A 35 -19.44 22.03 3.08
C ASP A 35 -20.54 21.08 3.61
N SER A 36 -21.73 21.63 3.86
CA SER A 36 -22.90 20.87 4.32
C SER A 36 -23.35 19.81 3.30
N ALA A 37 -23.30 20.12 2.01
CA ALA A 37 -23.70 19.19 0.96
C ALA A 37 -22.71 18.03 0.84
N LEU A 38 -21.41 18.28 1.06
CA LEU A 38 -20.41 17.22 1.16
C LEU A 38 -20.64 16.34 2.38
N ARG A 39 -20.90 16.94 3.54
CA ARG A 39 -21.22 16.19 4.76
C ARG A 39 -22.39 15.23 4.56
N GLU A 40 -23.51 15.71 4.00
CA GLU A 40 -24.67 14.87 3.67
C GLU A 40 -24.36 13.76 2.64
N ARG A 41 -23.49 14.04 1.65
CA ARG A 41 -23.04 13.01 0.70
C ARG A 41 -22.18 11.94 1.38
N CYS A 42 -21.26 12.33 2.25
CA CYS A 42 -20.40 11.44 3.01
C CYS A 42 -21.22 10.55 3.97
N GLU A 43 -22.18 11.13 4.70
CA GLU A 43 -23.08 10.38 5.59
C GLU A 43 -23.89 9.33 4.84
N ARG A 44 -24.47 9.67 3.67
CA ARG A 44 -25.19 8.69 2.83
C ARG A 44 -24.31 7.58 2.28
N ALA A 45 -23.01 7.83 2.13
CA ALA A 45 -22.03 6.85 1.70
C ALA A 45 -21.42 6.06 2.88
N GLY A 46 -21.80 6.35 4.13
CA GLY A 46 -21.21 5.74 5.32
C GLY A 46 -19.76 6.15 5.57
N VAL A 47 -19.34 7.31 5.06
CA VAL A 47 -17.99 7.86 5.22
C VAL A 47 -18.02 8.97 6.26
N ASP A 48 -17.17 8.87 7.29
CA ASP A 48 -16.98 9.94 8.26
C ASP A 48 -16.09 11.04 7.66
N LEU A 49 -16.71 12.17 7.28
CA LEU A 49 -16.01 13.32 6.70
C LEU A 49 -14.95 13.89 7.65
N GLY A 50 -15.23 13.94 8.96
CA GLY A 50 -14.31 14.46 9.95
C GLY A 50 -13.06 13.60 10.06
N GLN A 51 -13.24 12.28 10.17
CA GLN A 51 -12.16 11.31 10.21
C GLN A 51 -11.34 11.31 8.91
N MET A 52 -12.01 11.38 7.75
CA MET A 52 -11.37 11.46 6.44
C MET A 52 -10.50 12.71 6.33
N VAL A 53 -11.04 13.90 6.66
CA VAL A 53 -10.27 15.15 6.61
C VAL A 53 -9.10 15.12 7.61
N ALA A 54 -9.32 14.61 8.82
CA ALA A 54 -8.25 14.47 9.82
C ALA A 54 -7.11 13.58 9.31
N ALA A 55 -7.42 12.46 8.63
CA ALA A 55 -6.41 11.60 8.02
C ALA A 55 -5.68 12.31 6.85
N LEU A 56 -6.40 13.02 5.99
CA LEU A 56 -5.83 13.72 4.84
C LEU A 56 -4.92 14.89 5.24
N ARG A 57 -5.12 15.51 6.41
CA ARG A 57 -4.20 16.55 6.94
C ARG A 57 -2.83 16.02 7.31
N LEU A 58 -2.70 14.71 7.56
CA LEU A 58 -1.42 14.11 7.95
C LEU A 58 -0.57 13.82 6.70
N PRO A 59 0.77 13.93 6.78
CA PRO A 59 1.69 13.32 5.83
C PRO A 59 1.46 11.82 5.68
N ALA A 60 1.66 11.28 4.48
CA ALA A 60 1.47 9.86 4.19
C ALA A 60 2.20 8.93 5.18
N ALA A 61 3.44 9.25 5.56
CA ALA A 61 4.21 8.50 6.55
C ALA A 61 3.52 8.48 7.93
N GLN A 62 3.01 9.62 8.40
CA GLN A 62 2.30 9.71 9.68
C GLN A 62 0.96 8.97 9.67
N ARG A 63 0.30 8.84 8.50
CA ARG A 63 -0.90 7.98 8.36
C ARG A 63 -0.59 6.50 8.65
N LEU A 64 0.66 6.07 8.44
CA LEU A 64 1.14 4.72 8.74
C LEU A 64 1.61 4.55 10.20
N GLU A 65 2.17 5.59 10.83
CA GLU A 65 2.61 5.56 12.25
C GLU A 65 1.48 5.15 13.21
N ALA A 66 0.26 5.63 12.93
CA ALA A 66 -0.91 5.24 13.70
C ALA A 66 -1.21 3.73 13.62
N VAL A 67 -0.86 3.06 12.52
CA VAL A 67 -1.03 1.60 12.37
C VAL A 67 0.03 0.85 13.16
N ASP A 68 1.29 1.29 13.07
CA ASP A 68 2.42 0.70 13.80
C ASP A 68 2.22 0.81 15.32
N SER A 69 1.68 1.94 15.78
CA SER A 69 1.43 2.19 17.21
C SER A 69 0.15 1.53 17.73
N ALA A 70 -0.95 1.54 16.96
CA ALA A 70 -2.25 1.10 17.46
C ALA A 70 -2.44 -0.42 17.45
N THR A 71 -1.73 -1.15 16.58
CA THR A 71 -2.01 -2.58 16.40
C THR A 71 -1.20 -3.50 17.32
N GLN A 72 -0.12 -3.05 17.98
CA GLN A 72 0.83 -3.82 18.83
C GLN A 72 1.42 -5.11 18.21
N GLU A 73 0.82 -5.65 17.15
CA GLU A 73 1.14 -6.89 16.44
C GLU A 73 1.96 -6.64 15.18
N MET A 74 1.96 -5.43 14.61
CA MET A 74 2.71 -5.07 13.40
C MET A 74 3.86 -4.11 13.73
N ARG A 75 5.06 -4.44 13.24
CA ARG A 75 6.27 -3.60 13.27
C ARG A 75 6.61 -3.17 11.84
N LEU A 76 5.77 -2.34 11.25
CA LEU A 76 5.78 -1.92 9.85
C LEU A 76 7.11 -1.26 9.46
N PHE A 77 7.61 -0.33 10.28
CA PHE A 77 8.86 0.36 9.94
C PHE A 77 10.06 -0.58 9.91
N ARG A 78 10.08 -1.57 10.81
CA ARG A 78 11.10 -2.62 10.77
C ARG A 78 11.02 -3.49 9.51
N PHE A 79 9.81 -3.77 9.02
CA PHE A 79 9.64 -4.44 7.74
C PHE A 79 10.21 -3.62 6.57
N ILE A 80 9.91 -2.32 6.53
CA ILE A 80 10.40 -1.40 5.50
C ILE A 80 11.92 -1.33 5.51
N ASP A 81 12.54 -1.15 6.67
CA ASP A 81 14.00 -1.09 6.83
C ASP A 81 14.66 -2.37 6.27
N LEU A 82 14.11 -3.54 6.59
CA LEU A 82 14.65 -4.83 6.18
C LEU A 82 14.49 -5.09 4.67
N LEU A 83 13.36 -4.68 4.09
CA LEU A 83 13.14 -4.76 2.64
C LEU A 83 14.11 -3.82 1.90
N ALA A 84 14.28 -2.60 2.40
CA ALA A 84 15.19 -1.61 1.84
C ALA A 84 16.65 -2.06 1.92
N ALA A 85 17.09 -2.57 3.07
CA ALA A 85 18.46 -3.08 3.28
C ALA A 85 18.83 -4.23 2.33
N ARG A 86 17.83 -4.97 1.84
CA ARG A 86 18.00 -6.09 0.90
C ARG A 86 17.71 -5.72 -0.55
N GLY A 87 17.33 -4.47 -0.83
CA GLY A 87 17.00 -4.00 -2.18
C GLY A 87 15.80 -4.73 -2.79
N ILE A 88 14.84 -5.17 -1.97
CA ILE A 88 13.65 -5.88 -2.46
C ILE A 88 12.79 -4.93 -3.30
N ARG A 89 12.45 -5.35 -4.51
CA ARG A 89 11.60 -4.63 -5.44
C ARG A 89 10.15 -5.06 -5.27
N TYR A 90 9.34 -4.13 -4.81
CA TYR A 90 7.92 -4.35 -4.54
C TYR A 90 7.12 -3.06 -4.69
N VAL A 91 5.80 -3.21 -4.76
CA VAL A 91 4.78 -2.17 -4.66
C VAL A 91 3.93 -2.50 -3.44
N LEU A 92 3.80 -1.55 -2.51
CA LEU A 92 2.89 -1.62 -1.39
C LEU A 92 1.44 -1.63 -1.92
N ILE A 93 0.66 -2.63 -1.51
CA ILE A 93 -0.75 -2.79 -1.89
C ILE A 93 -1.61 -2.88 -0.63
N GLY A 94 -2.85 -3.35 -0.77
CA GLY A 94 -3.67 -3.76 0.35
C GLY A 94 -4.14 -2.61 1.24
N GLY A 95 -4.32 -2.89 2.54
CA GLY A 95 -4.88 -1.92 3.49
C GLY A 95 -3.94 -0.74 3.76
N LEU A 96 -2.62 -0.99 3.83
CA LEU A 96 -1.63 0.05 4.11
C LEU A 96 -1.51 1.05 2.96
N ALA A 97 -1.62 0.61 1.70
CA ALA A 97 -1.76 1.52 0.56
C ALA A 97 -3.02 2.39 0.68
N GLY A 98 -4.14 1.81 1.16
CA GLY A 98 -5.37 2.58 1.44
C GLY A 98 -5.16 3.65 2.52
N ARG A 99 -4.40 3.33 3.58
CA ARG A 99 -4.06 4.27 4.67
C ARG A 99 -3.26 5.46 4.16
N ILE A 100 -2.31 5.23 3.24
CA ILE A 100 -1.56 6.31 2.59
C ILE A 100 -2.48 7.27 1.86
N TYR A 101 -3.56 6.78 1.25
CA TYR A 101 -4.56 7.64 0.61
C TYR A 101 -5.63 8.18 1.57
N GLY A 102 -5.54 7.93 2.87
CA GLY A 102 -6.44 8.49 3.87
C GLY A 102 -7.63 7.61 4.28
N SER A 103 -7.68 6.35 3.83
CA SER A 103 -8.70 5.39 4.30
C SER A 103 -8.59 5.19 5.82
N SER A 104 -9.73 5.11 6.49
CA SER A 104 -9.83 4.80 7.91
C SER A 104 -9.72 3.30 8.23
N CYS A 105 -9.74 2.44 7.19
CA CYS A 105 -9.79 1.00 7.36
C CYS A 105 -8.55 0.46 8.09
N VAL A 106 -8.78 -0.20 9.22
CA VAL A 106 -7.74 -0.87 9.99
C VAL A 106 -7.26 -2.11 9.24
N THR A 107 -5.95 -2.25 9.09
CA THR A 107 -5.31 -3.46 8.57
C THR A 107 -4.24 -3.92 9.53
N GLY A 108 -4.13 -5.25 9.67
CA GLY A 108 -3.04 -5.91 10.40
C GLY A 108 -2.09 -6.66 9.47
N ASP A 109 -2.27 -6.53 8.15
CA ASP A 109 -1.48 -7.22 7.14
C ASP A 109 -0.59 -6.22 6.38
N PHE A 110 0.68 -6.55 6.21
CA PHE A 110 1.59 -5.88 5.28
C PHE A 110 1.57 -6.63 3.95
N ASP A 111 0.86 -6.08 2.97
CA ASP A 111 0.69 -6.69 1.65
C ASP A 111 1.63 -6.04 0.62
N ILE A 112 2.37 -6.85 -0.14
CA ILE A 112 3.19 -6.36 -1.25
C ILE A 112 2.94 -7.12 -2.55
N CYS A 113 2.95 -6.40 -3.67
CA CYS A 113 3.15 -6.99 -4.99
C CYS A 113 4.63 -6.93 -5.35
N HIS A 114 5.27 -8.05 -5.68
CA HIS A 114 6.73 -8.14 -5.75
C HIS A 114 7.24 -8.61 -7.11
N ALA A 115 8.43 -8.14 -7.50
CA ALA A 115 9.11 -8.65 -8.69
C ALA A 115 9.47 -10.14 -8.51
N ARG A 116 9.29 -10.96 -9.55
CA ARG A 116 9.45 -12.42 -9.46
C ARG A 116 10.69 -12.96 -10.19
N ASP A 117 11.62 -12.11 -10.58
CA ASP A 117 12.93 -12.55 -11.03
C ASP A 117 13.73 -13.20 -9.88
N ALA A 118 14.65 -14.07 -10.25
CA ALA A 118 15.38 -14.93 -9.32
C ALA A 118 16.10 -14.15 -8.20
N ALA A 119 16.65 -12.97 -8.50
CA ALA A 119 17.35 -12.15 -7.52
C ALA A 119 16.40 -11.64 -6.43
N ASN A 120 15.23 -11.12 -6.82
CA ASN A 120 14.25 -10.62 -5.86
C ASN A 120 13.65 -11.76 -5.01
N LEU A 121 13.34 -12.91 -5.61
CA LEU A 121 12.84 -14.08 -4.88
C LEU A 121 13.87 -14.64 -3.89
N ALA A 122 15.16 -14.65 -4.25
CA ALA A 122 16.24 -15.03 -3.34
C ALA A 122 16.38 -14.07 -2.16
N GLY A 123 16.27 -12.76 -2.41
CA GLY A 123 16.27 -11.74 -1.37
C GLY A 123 15.10 -11.90 -0.39
N LEU A 124 13.89 -12.16 -0.91
CA LEU A 124 12.68 -12.42 -0.13
C LEU A 124 12.81 -13.69 0.71
N ALA A 125 13.33 -14.77 0.14
CA ALA A 125 13.59 -16.02 0.88
C ALA A 125 14.54 -15.82 2.04
N ALA A 126 15.67 -15.14 1.82
CA ALA A 126 16.62 -14.83 2.88
C ALA A 126 16.01 -13.93 3.96
N LEU A 127 15.23 -12.91 3.57
CA LEU A 127 14.52 -12.04 4.51
C LEU A 127 13.55 -12.83 5.39
N LEU A 128 12.69 -13.64 4.77
CA LEU A 128 11.66 -14.41 5.47
C LEU A 128 12.28 -15.43 6.43
N ALA A 129 13.40 -16.05 6.05
CA ALA A 129 14.15 -16.93 6.93
C ALA A 129 14.71 -16.18 8.15
N ASP A 130 15.35 -15.03 7.94
CA ASP A 130 15.94 -14.21 9.03
C ASP A 130 14.91 -13.74 10.04
N ILE A 131 13.69 -13.41 9.58
CA ILE A 131 12.61 -12.97 10.46
C ILE A 131 11.76 -14.13 10.98
N ASN A 132 12.17 -15.39 10.81
CA ASN A 132 11.42 -16.57 11.28
C ASN A 132 9.96 -16.57 10.80
N ALA A 133 9.74 -16.29 9.52
CA ALA A 133 8.41 -16.30 8.93
C ALA A 133 7.84 -17.73 8.89
N GLU A 134 6.53 -17.85 9.05
CA GLU A 134 5.80 -19.10 8.96
C GLU A 134 4.58 -18.96 8.07
N PHE A 135 4.28 -19.97 7.25
CA PHE A 135 3.06 -19.97 6.43
C PHE A 135 1.82 -19.97 7.33
N ARG A 136 0.93 -18.98 7.14
CA ARG A 136 -0.24 -18.78 8.01
C ARG A 136 -1.22 -19.97 7.99
N ARG A 137 -1.28 -20.71 6.89
CA ARG A 137 -2.28 -21.76 6.64
C ARG A 137 -1.73 -23.18 6.66
N LEU A 138 -0.46 -23.37 7.03
CA LEU A 138 0.15 -24.69 7.08
C LEU A 138 0.35 -25.16 8.53
N PRO A 139 0.10 -26.45 8.83
CA PRO A 139 0.44 -27.01 10.12
C PRO A 139 1.94 -26.93 10.43
N ARG A 140 2.29 -26.58 11.67
CA ARG A 140 3.67 -26.40 12.13
C ARG A 140 4.31 -27.73 12.55
N TYR A 141 4.56 -28.62 11.61
CA TYR A 141 5.22 -29.90 11.90
C TYR A 141 6.70 -29.92 11.51
N VAL A 142 7.10 -29.06 10.57
CA VAL A 142 8.47 -28.91 10.08
C VAL A 142 8.77 -27.43 9.83
N PRO A 143 10.05 -27.00 9.90
CA PRO A 143 10.42 -25.64 9.51
C PRO A 143 9.90 -25.32 8.10
N PRO A 144 9.35 -24.12 7.87
CA PRO A 144 8.81 -23.75 6.57
C PRO A 144 9.94 -23.73 5.53
N ALA A 145 9.67 -24.33 4.36
CA ALA A 145 10.60 -24.30 3.24
C ALA A 145 10.58 -22.92 2.56
N LEU A 146 11.25 -21.95 3.17
CA LEU A 146 11.35 -20.57 2.68
C LEU A 146 12.49 -20.44 1.65
N HIS A 147 12.27 -20.98 0.45
CA HIS A 147 13.26 -20.96 -0.63
C HIS A 147 12.72 -20.21 -1.84
N ALA A 148 13.62 -19.58 -2.61
CA ALA A 148 13.26 -18.90 -3.86
C ALA A 148 12.55 -19.84 -4.84
N ALA A 149 12.95 -21.12 -4.89
CA ALA A 149 12.31 -22.13 -5.71
C ALA A 149 10.83 -22.34 -5.32
N THR A 150 10.52 -22.34 -4.02
CA THR A 150 9.14 -22.40 -3.52
C THR A 150 8.35 -21.17 -3.96
N PHE A 151 8.93 -19.98 -3.85
CA PHE A 151 8.23 -18.75 -4.26
C PHE A 151 8.08 -18.58 -5.77
N ALA A 152 8.81 -19.38 -6.56
CA ALA A 152 8.63 -19.44 -8.00
C ALA A 152 7.41 -20.28 -8.40
N THR A 153 6.93 -21.21 -7.57
CA THR A 153 5.84 -22.14 -7.95
C THR A 153 4.45 -21.54 -7.84
N GLU A 154 4.22 -20.65 -6.87
CA GLU A 154 2.93 -20.00 -6.64
C GLU A 154 3.07 -18.47 -6.68
N THR A 155 1.96 -17.78 -6.88
CA THR A 155 1.95 -16.31 -6.88
C THR A 155 1.77 -15.74 -5.48
N ASP A 156 1.04 -16.42 -4.61
CA ASP A 156 0.53 -15.81 -3.37
C ASP A 156 0.97 -16.62 -2.14
N PHE A 157 1.65 -15.95 -1.22
CA PHE A 157 2.07 -16.53 0.05
C PHE A 157 1.69 -15.61 1.20
N VAL A 158 1.05 -16.18 2.22
CA VAL A 158 0.62 -15.45 3.41
C VAL A 158 1.40 -15.95 4.63
N PHE A 159 2.08 -15.03 5.30
CA PHE A 159 2.97 -15.35 6.42
C PHE A 159 2.49 -14.76 7.74
N CYS A 160 2.85 -15.43 8.82
CA CYS A 160 2.94 -14.84 10.15
C CYS A 160 4.42 -14.72 10.50
N THR A 161 4.82 -13.58 11.06
CA THR A 161 6.20 -13.33 11.50
C THR A 161 6.17 -12.68 12.89
N PRO A 162 7.28 -12.66 13.64
CA PRO A 162 7.41 -11.87 14.86
C PRO A 162 7.23 -10.35 14.66
N LEU A 163 7.27 -9.86 13.41
CA LEU A 163 7.01 -8.46 13.05
C LEU A 163 5.55 -8.21 12.62
N GLY A 164 4.72 -9.24 12.57
CA GLY A 164 3.34 -9.16 12.09
C GLY A 164 3.07 -10.01 10.85
N LYS A 165 1.86 -9.86 10.30
CA LYS A 165 1.41 -10.57 9.10
C LYS A 165 1.99 -9.92 7.85
N PHE A 166 2.54 -10.75 6.96
CA PHE A 166 3.22 -10.30 5.75
C PHE A 166 2.81 -11.17 4.57
N ASP A 167 2.29 -10.56 3.53
CA ASP A 167 1.68 -11.25 2.39
C ASP A 167 2.45 -10.88 1.12
N LEU A 168 3.00 -11.89 0.45
CA LEU A 168 3.68 -11.77 -0.85
C LEU A 168 2.69 -12.12 -1.96
N ILE A 169 2.36 -11.15 -2.80
CA ILE A 169 1.42 -11.32 -3.91
C ILE A 169 2.18 -11.16 -5.23
N GLY A 170 2.08 -12.15 -6.11
CA GLY A 170 2.76 -12.17 -7.40
C GLY A 170 1.91 -11.56 -8.52
N GLU A 171 0.60 -11.75 -8.42
CA GLU A 171 -0.41 -11.26 -9.35
C GLU A 171 -1.75 -11.14 -8.63
N PHE A 172 -2.55 -10.11 -8.95
CA PHE A 172 -3.86 -9.93 -8.34
C PHE A 172 -4.88 -9.31 -9.30
N THR A 173 -6.13 -9.74 -9.16
CA THR A 173 -7.25 -9.31 -10.02
C THR A 173 -7.45 -7.79 -9.98
N GLY A 174 -7.70 -7.20 -11.15
CA GLY A 174 -7.94 -5.76 -11.32
C GLY A 174 -6.68 -4.95 -11.64
N VAL A 175 -5.49 -5.54 -11.54
CA VAL A 175 -4.21 -4.90 -11.89
C VAL A 175 -3.28 -5.85 -12.66
N GLY A 176 -3.04 -7.06 -12.16
CA GLY A 176 -2.07 -8.00 -12.73
C GLY A 176 -0.82 -8.15 -11.85
N CYS A 177 0.33 -8.34 -12.49
CA CYS A 177 1.60 -8.63 -11.81
C CYS A 177 2.37 -7.36 -11.45
N TYR A 178 3.57 -7.52 -10.86
CA TYR A 178 4.44 -6.41 -10.48
C TYR A 178 4.71 -5.40 -11.61
N ALA A 179 4.89 -5.87 -12.85
CA ALA A 179 5.12 -4.99 -13.99
C ALA A 179 3.94 -4.03 -14.19
N SER A 180 2.71 -4.53 -14.12
CA SER A 180 1.50 -3.71 -14.19
C SER A 180 1.31 -2.86 -12.94
N ALA A 181 1.66 -3.37 -11.75
CA ALA A 181 1.52 -2.61 -10.51
C ALA A 181 2.47 -1.40 -10.43
N ILE A 182 3.68 -1.50 -10.98
CA ILE A 182 4.72 -0.46 -10.86
C ILE A 182 4.61 0.67 -11.90
N GLU A 183 3.92 0.43 -13.02
CA GLU A 183 3.80 1.37 -14.16
C GLU A 183 3.51 2.82 -13.75
N ASP A 184 2.56 2.99 -12.85
CA ASP A 184 2.02 4.28 -12.36
C ASP A 184 2.05 4.42 -10.83
N ALA A 185 2.75 3.50 -10.16
CA ALA A 185 2.92 3.53 -8.71
C ALA A 185 3.61 4.84 -8.29
N ILE A 186 3.15 5.42 -7.19
CA ILE A 186 3.75 6.61 -6.62
C ILE A 186 4.86 6.24 -5.64
N THR A 187 5.83 7.14 -5.48
CA THR A 187 6.85 7.03 -4.44
C THR A 187 6.48 7.92 -3.27
N ILE A 188 6.51 7.37 -2.05
CA ILE A 188 6.46 8.14 -0.81
C ILE A 188 7.74 7.89 -0.02
N ASP A 189 8.16 8.86 0.80
CA ASP A 189 9.21 8.65 1.78
C ASP A 189 8.59 8.20 3.12
N VAL A 190 9.09 7.11 3.67
CA VAL A 190 8.74 6.65 5.02
C VAL A 190 10.03 6.46 5.79
N LEU A 191 10.32 7.36 6.73
CA LEU A 191 11.52 7.36 7.57
C LEU A 191 12.83 7.32 6.76
N GLY A 192 12.90 8.01 5.61
CA GLY A 192 14.07 8.01 4.74
C GLY A 192 14.15 6.83 3.77
N HIS A 193 13.13 5.96 3.74
CA HIS A 193 13.01 4.87 2.78
C HIS A 193 11.99 5.22 1.68
N PRO A 194 12.41 5.31 0.40
CA PRO A 194 11.48 5.49 -0.70
C PRO A 194 10.69 4.19 -0.94
N ILE A 195 9.37 4.25 -0.79
CA ILE A 195 8.47 3.11 -0.98
C ILE A 195 7.57 3.37 -2.18
N ARG A 196 7.45 2.35 -3.04
CA ARG A 196 6.48 2.35 -4.14
C ARG A 196 5.12 1.93 -3.63
N VAL A 197 4.08 2.69 -3.96
CA VAL A 197 2.70 2.48 -3.53
C VAL A 197 1.83 2.38 -4.76
N LEU A 198 0.94 1.38 -4.79
CA LEU A 198 0.01 1.19 -5.90
C LEU A 198 -0.80 2.47 -6.13
N SER A 199 -0.96 2.88 -7.39
CA SER A 199 -1.76 4.06 -7.70
C SER A 199 -3.18 3.92 -7.16
N LEU A 200 -3.78 5.03 -6.72
CA LEU A 200 -5.13 5.06 -6.19
C LEU A 200 -6.17 4.47 -7.17
N PRO A 201 -6.14 4.77 -8.49
CA PRO A 201 -7.04 4.13 -9.44
C PRO A 201 -6.90 2.61 -9.47
N LYS A 202 -5.66 2.08 -9.47
CA LYS A 202 -5.41 0.64 -9.46
C LYS A 202 -5.78 -0.01 -8.12
N LEU A 203 -5.59 0.68 -7.01
CA LEU A 203 -6.02 0.21 -5.70
C LEU A 203 -7.55 0.10 -5.62
N ILE A 204 -8.29 1.11 -6.11
CA ILE A 204 -9.76 1.06 -6.19
C ILE A 204 -10.20 -0.09 -7.11
N SER A 205 -9.56 -0.24 -8.27
CA SER A 205 -9.82 -1.36 -9.21
C SER A 205 -9.66 -2.71 -8.51
N ALA A 206 -8.51 -2.95 -7.89
CA ALA A 206 -8.22 -4.19 -7.17
C ALA A 206 -9.24 -4.49 -6.07
N LYS A 207 -9.59 -3.49 -5.25
CA LYS A 207 -10.58 -3.65 -4.16
C LYS A 207 -11.98 -3.99 -4.68
N ARG A 208 -12.38 -3.46 -5.84
CA ARG A 208 -13.67 -3.82 -6.47
C ARG A 208 -13.66 -5.25 -7.02
N SER A 209 -12.50 -5.73 -7.44
CA SER A 209 -12.36 -7.05 -8.07
C SER A 209 -12.33 -8.24 -7.09
N THR A 210 -11.97 -8.03 -5.81
CA THR A 210 -11.81 -9.14 -4.84
C THR A 210 -13.13 -9.67 -4.26
N GLY A 211 -14.27 -9.04 -4.55
CA GLY A 211 -15.61 -9.50 -4.16
C GLY A 211 -15.93 -9.48 -2.66
N ARG A 212 -14.93 -9.34 -1.78
CA ARG A 212 -15.04 -9.34 -0.31
C ARG A 212 -15.82 -8.12 0.18
N PRO A 213 -16.79 -8.27 1.11
CA PRO A 213 -17.57 -7.13 1.62
C PRO A 213 -16.71 -5.99 2.16
N LYS A 214 -15.65 -6.30 2.92
CA LYS A 214 -14.71 -5.29 3.45
C LYS A 214 -14.01 -4.48 2.35
N ASP A 215 -13.66 -5.11 1.23
CA ASP A 215 -12.94 -4.42 0.16
C ASP A 215 -13.87 -3.50 -0.63
N ARG A 216 -15.18 -3.81 -0.72
CA ARG A 216 -16.16 -2.90 -1.32
C ARG A 216 -16.27 -1.60 -0.52
N VAL A 217 -16.38 -1.71 0.81
CA VAL A 217 -16.40 -0.54 1.71
C VAL A 217 -15.14 0.32 1.52
N VAL A 218 -13.96 -0.31 1.47
CA VAL A 218 -12.70 0.41 1.24
C VAL A 218 -12.66 1.05 -0.15
N ALA A 219 -13.14 0.37 -1.19
CA ALA A 219 -13.19 0.95 -2.54
C ALA A 219 -14.10 2.17 -2.61
N ASP A 220 -15.23 2.14 -1.91
CA ASP A 220 -16.18 3.24 -1.86
C ASP A 220 -15.61 4.43 -1.07
N GLU A 221 -14.96 4.17 0.06
CA GLU A 221 -14.25 5.20 0.84
C GLU A 221 -13.14 5.86 0.02
N LEU A 222 -12.28 5.07 -0.62
CA LEU A 222 -11.20 5.59 -1.50
C LEU A 222 -11.76 6.37 -2.69
N THR A 223 -12.91 5.96 -3.23
CA THR A 223 -13.60 6.72 -4.28
C THR A 223 -14.14 8.06 -3.77
N ALA A 224 -14.66 8.10 -2.54
CA ALA A 224 -15.11 9.33 -1.92
C ALA A 224 -13.93 10.30 -1.70
N ILE A 225 -12.82 9.80 -1.16
CA ILE A 225 -11.57 10.56 -0.99
C ILE A 225 -11.11 11.14 -2.33
N ALA A 226 -11.04 10.32 -3.38
CA ALA A 226 -10.64 10.76 -4.70
C ALA A 226 -11.54 11.91 -5.21
N ARG A 227 -12.86 11.79 -5.07
CA ARG A 227 -13.80 12.84 -5.51
C ARG A 227 -13.60 14.14 -4.74
N VAL A 228 -13.39 14.05 -3.42
CA VAL A 228 -13.14 15.20 -2.55
C VAL A 228 -11.87 15.92 -2.99
N VAL A 229 -10.75 15.22 -3.11
CA VAL A 229 -9.48 15.83 -3.52
C VAL A 229 -9.55 16.38 -4.95
N ALA A 230 -10.29 15.73 -5.85
CA ALA A 230 -10.49 16.22 -7.22
C ALA A 230 -11.29 17.53 -7.28
N SER A 231 -12.21 17.77 -6.33
CA SER A 231 -13.00 19.01 -6.25
C SER A 231 -12.22 20.22 -5.74
N LEU A 232 -11.09 19.99 -5.07
CA LEU A 232 -10.24 21.07 -4.57
C LEU A 232 -9.48 21.74 -5.72
N PRO A 233 -9.19 23.05 -5.63
CA PRO A 233 -8.35 23.73 -6.59
C PRO A 233 -6.95 23.09 -6.61
N VAL A 234 -6.36 22.99 -7.81
CA VAL A 234 -4.94 22.64 -7.93
C VAL A 234 -4.15 23.87 -7.54
N GLU A 235 -3.40 23.80 -6.44
CA GLU A 235 -2.46 24.87 -6.10
C GLU A 235 -1.38 24.91 -7.18
N ALA A 236 -1.07 26.11 -7.69
CA ALA A 236 0.08 26.28 -8.55
C ALA A 236 1.34 25.93 -7.75
N GLU A 237 2.15 25.00 -8.26
CA GLU A 237 3.46 24.71 -7.67
C GLU A 237 4.29 26.00 -7.78
N CYS A 238 4.54 26.67 -6.65
CA CYS A 238 5.47 27.80 -6.54
C CYS A 238 6.91 27.33 -6.72
#